data_AF-A0A6U6WZX8-F1
#
_entry.id   AF-A0A6U6WZX8-F1
#
_cell.length_a   1.000
_cell.length_b   1.000
_cell.length_c   1.000
_cell.angle_alpha   90.00
_cell.angle_beta   90.00
_cell.angle_gamma   90.00
#
_symmetry.space_group_name_H-M   'P 1'
#
loop_
_entity.id
_entity.type
_entity.pdbx_description
1 polymer ?
#
loop_
_entity_poly.entity_id
_entity_poly.type
_entity_poly.pdbx_seq_one_letter_code
_entity_poly.pdbx_strand_id
1 'polypeptide(L)'
;ATVIVRVVRMTLERAECSIVAVGDTALSEKFRGVIRRQDVRFFEVDKVRMVDSFRVGDFVRAQVLANGEHGSYVLSTALADTLGVVLARSAAGGLLEPISWQYMKCSLTAAKEKRKVARPV
;
A
#
# COMPACT_ATOMS: atom_id res chain seq x y z
N ALA A 1 -8.28 12.84 2.80
CA ALA A 1 -7.49 13.15 1.58
C ALA A 1 -6.86 11.89 1.02
N THR A 2 -6.67 11.79 -0.29
CA THR A 2 -5.94 10.67 -0.94
C THR A 2 -4.46 10.97 -0.97
N VAL A 3 -3.64 9.99 -0.61
CA VAL A 3 -2.19 10.12 -0.50
C VAL A 3 -1.47 8.97 -1.19
N ILE A 4 -0.27 9.23 -1.69
CA ILE A 4 0.68 8.18 -2.08
C ILE A 4 1.69 8.04 -0.96
N VAL A 5 1.89 6.81 -0.53
CA VAL A 5 2.82 6.47 0.55
C VAL A 5 3.77 5.39 0.11
N ARG A 6 5.00 5.43 0.62
CA ARG A 6 5.98 4.36 0.45
C ARG A 6 6.03 3.53 1.74
N VAL A 7 5.88 2.22 1.64
CA VAL A 7 6.03 1.32 2.78
C VAL A 7 7.50 1.28 3.21
N VAL A 8 7.78 1.60 4.47
CA VAL A 8 9.13 1.67 5.02
C VAL A 8 9.42 0.49 5.93
N ARG A 9 8.43 0.06 6.73
CA ARG A 9 8.53 -1.10 7.62
C ARG A 9 7.21 -1.84 7.68
N MET A 10 7.28 -3.11 8.07
CA MET A 10 6.12 -3.98 8.19
C MET A 10 6.20 -4.83 9.44
N THR A 11 5.03 -5.07 10.03
CA THR A 11 4.79 -6.10 11.04
C THR A 11 3.60 -6.96 10.60
N LEU A 12 3.21 -7.93 11.43
CA LEU A 12 2.02 -8.74 11.19
C LEU A 12 0.72 -7.90 11.27
N GLU A 13 0.72 -6.83 12.07
CA GLU A 13 -0.49 -6.04 12.36
C GLU A 13 -0.52 -4.68 11.66
N ARG A 14 0.60 -4.17 11.15
CA ARG A 14 0.65 -2.84 10.51
C ARG A 14 1.77 -2.68 9.49
N ALA A 15 1.58 -1.75 8.57
CA ALA A 15 2.58 -1.24 7.65
C ALA A 15 2.87 0.23 8.00
N GLU A 16 4.12 0.51 8.33
CA GLU A 16 4.60 1.88 8.57
C GLU A 16 5.08 2.47 7.25
N CYS A 17 4.58 3.66 6.94
CA CYS A 17 4.72 4.29 5.64
C CYS A 17 5.26 5.71 5.77
N SER A 18 5.95 6.16 4.74
CA SER A 18 6.29 7.58 4.54
C SER A 18 5.34 8.13 3.48
N ILE A 19 4.59 9.17 3.81
CA ILE A 19 3.75 9.89 2.85
C ILE A 19 4.67 10.69 1.93
N VAL A 20 4.48 10.53 0.63
CA VAL A 20 5.32 11.16 -0.41
C VAL A 20 4.54 12.14 -1.28
N ALA A 21 3.22 12.00 -1.36
CA ALA A 21 2.35 12.91 -2.10
C ALA A 21 0.94 12.96 -1.51
N VAL A 22 0.26 14.10 -1.70
CA VAL A 22 -1.15 14.32 -1.40
C VAL A 22 -1.84 14.74 -2.70
N GLY A 23 -2.81 13.94 -3.16
CA GLY A 23 -3.32 14.07 -4.52
C GLY A 23 -2.18 14.00 -5.54
N ASP A 24 -2.10 15.04 -6.39
CA ASP A 24 -1.06 15.16 -7.42
C ASP A 24 0.15 15.98 -6.97
N THR A 25 0.19 16.41 -5.71
CA THR A 25 1.27 17.26 -5.17
C THR A 25 2.26 16.41 -4.37
N ALA A 26 3.52 16.38 -4.83
CA ALA A 26 4.62 15.76 -4.09
C ALA A 26 4.99 16.59 -2.85
N LEU A 27 5.27 15.91 -1.75
CA LEU A 27 5.70 16.55 -0.50
C LEU A 27 7.23 16.60 -0.44
N SER A 28 7.78 17.74 -0.01
CA SER A 28 9.20 17.90 0.30
C SER A 28 9.57 17.27 1.65
N GLU A 29 8.66 17.35 2.62
CA GLU A 29 8.83 16.80 3.96
C GLU A 29 8.26 15.38 4.08
N LYS A 30 8.84 14.59 5.00
CA LYS A 30 8.42 13.22 5.27
C LYS A 30 7.41 13.18 6.40
N PHE A 31 6.16 12.87 6.07
CA PHE A 31 5.14 12.57 7.07
C PHE A 31 5.00 11.07 7.28
N ARG A 32 4.73 10.66 8.52
CA ARG A 32 4.55 9.24 8.86
C ARG A 32 3.09 8.84 8.67
N GLY A 33 2.88 7.66 8.10
CA GLY A 33 1.58 7.04 7.97
C GLY A 33 1.60 5.60 8.48
N VAL A 34 0.45 5.10 8.92
CA VAL A 34 0.29 3.71 9.36
C VAL A 34 -0.97 3.13 8.74
N ILE A 35 -0.84 2.01 8.04
CA ILE A 35 -1.96 1.18 7.59
C ILE A 35 -2.03 -0.01 8.53
N ARG A 36 -3.14 -0.17 9.26
CA ARG A 36 -3.35 -1.31 10.16
C ARG A 36 -3.99 -2.47 9.40
N ARG A 37 -3.87 -3.70 9.93
CA ARG A 37 -4.47 -4.90 9.34
C ARG A 37 -5.96 -4.75 9.07
N GLN A 38 -6.69 -4.11 9.98
CA GLN A 38 -8.13 -3.87 9.80
C GLN A 38 -8.47 -2.87 8.69
N ASP A 39 -7.53 -2.01 8.29
CA ASP A 39 -7.76 -0.91 7.35
C ASP A 39 -7.36 -1.28 5.91
N VAL A 40 -7.00 -2.55 5.65
CA VAL A 40 -6.50 -3.00 4.33
C VAL A 40 -7.62 -3.30 3.35
N ARG A 41 -8.69 -3.96 3.81
CA ARG A 41 -9.84 -4.42 3.00
C ARG A 41 -11.14 -4.11 3.74
N PHE A 42 -12.19 -3.86 2.98
CA PHE A 42 -13.53 -3.64 3.55
C PHE A 42 -14.19 -4.94 4.04
N PHE A 43 -13.99 -6.03 3.30
CA PHE A 43 -14.54 -7.35 3.60
C PHE A 43 -13.43 -8.35 3.94
N GLU A 44 -13.80 -9.44 4.62
CA GLU A 44 -12.89 -10.52 5.04
C GLU A 44 -11.64 -10.02 5.78
N VAL A 45 -11.83 -9.00 6.63
CA VAL A 45 -10.76 -8.34 7.40
C VAL A 45 -9.94 -9.35 8.20
N ASP A 46 -10.56 -10.38 8.75
CA ASP A 46 -9.89 -11.42 9.54
C ASP A 46 -8.94 -12.31 8.72
N LYS A 47 -9.14 -12.38 7.39
CA LYS A 47 -8.29 -13.15 6.48
C LYS A 47 -7.13 -12.32 5.92
N VAL A 48 -7.05 -11.03 6.23
CA VAL A 48 -5.98 -10.14 5.75
C VAL A 48 -4.65 -10.55 6.35
N ARG A 49 -3.70 -10.87 5.47
CA ARG A 49 -2.27 -10.99 5.80
C ARG A 49 -1.52 -9.78 5.27
N MET A 50 -0.82 -9.07 6.14
CA MET A 50 -0.07 -7.86 5.73
C MET A 50 0.97 -8.17 4.66
N VAL A 51 1.70 -9.27 4.82
CA VAL A 51 2.74 -9.74 3.89
C VAL A 51 2.24 -10.11 2.49
N ASP A 52 0.94 -10.46 2.36
CA ASP A 52 0.29 -10.71 1.07
C ASP A 52 -0.24 -9.41 0.44
N SER A 53 -0.40 -8.37 1.25
CA SER A 53 -1.03 -7.11 0.83
C SER A 53 0.02 -6.10 0.38
N PHE A 54 1.11 -6.00 1.14
CA PHE A 54 2.17 -5.01 0.93
C PHE A 54 3.56 -5.62 1.15
N ARG A 55 4.58 -4.96 0.62
CA ARG A 55 5.99 -5.20 0.94
C ARG A 55 6.72 -3.89 1.17
N VAL A 56 7.83 -3.96 1.90
CA VAL A 56 8.73 -2.81 2.08
C VAL A 56 9.20 -2.30 0.72
N GLY A 57 9.08 -0.99 0.51
CA GLY A 57 9.41 -0.34 -0.75
C GLY A 57 8.23 -0.17 -1.72
N ASP A 58 7.10 -0.83 -1.49
CA ASP A 58 5.90 -0.64 -2.32
C ASP A 58 5.37 0.79 -2.16
N PHE A 59 4.86 1.35 -3.26
CA PHE A 59 4.07 2.58 -3.25
C PHE A 59 2.59 2.23 -3.25
N VAL A 60 1.88 2.79 -2.29
CA VAL A 60 0.49 2.50 -1.98
C VAL A 60 -0.31 3.78 -2.06
N ARG A 61 -1.39 3.77 -2.83
CA ARG A 61 -2.43 4.79 -2.77
C ARG A 61 -3.36 4.47 -1.62
N ALA A 62 -3.47 5.39 -0.67
CA ALA A 62 -4.28 5.22 0.52
C ALA A 62 -5.09 6.49 0.81
N GLN A 63 -6.09 6.38 1.68
CA GLN A 63 -6.87 7.49 2.17
C GLN A 63 -6.51 7.76 3.63
N VAL A 64 -6.28 9.02 3.97
CA VAL A 64 -6.10 9.46 5.36
C VAL A 64 -7.44 9.39 6.09
N LEU A 65 -7.50 8.61 7.17
CA LEU A 65 -8.66 8.49 8.04
C LEU A 65 -8.63 9.52 9.17
N ALA A 66 -7.51 9.58 9.89
CA ALA A 66 -7.36 10.38 11.09
C ALA A 66 -5.89 10.64 11.43
N ASN A 67 -5.65 11.53 12.39
CA ASN A 67 -4.37 11.63 13.07
C ASN A 67 -4.17 10.39 13.96
N GLY A 68 -2.97 9.81 13.91
CA GLY A 68 -2.53 8.68 14.71
C GLY A 68 -1.60 9.10 15.84
N GLU A 69 -1.00 8.10 16.48
CA GLU A 69 -0.07 8.33 17.59
C GLU A 69 1.28 8.86 17.10
N HIS A 70 1.98 9.60 17.96
CA HIS A 70 3.35 10.08 17.71
C HIS A 70 3.51 10.86 16.38
N GLY A 71 2.50 11.66 16.02
CA GLY A 71 2.52 12.47 14.80
C GLY A 71 2.39 11.67 13.50
N SER A 72 1.91 10.42 13.56
CA SER A 72 1.57 9.63 12.39
C SER A 72 0.15 9.93 11.90
N TYR A 73 -0.16 9.55 10.66
CA TYR A 73 -1.51 9.52 10.12
C TYR A 73 -2.01 8.09 10.01
N VAL A 74 -3.27 7.84 10.38
CA VAL A 74 -3.94 6.56 10.14
C VAL A 74 -4.44 6.54 8.71
N LEU A 75 -4.06 5.50 7.98
CA LEU A 75 -4.32 5.35 6.55
C LEU A 75 -5.14 4.09 6.28
N SER A 76 -5.97 4.14 5.25
CA SER A 76 -6.78 3.00 4.82
C SER A 76 -6.71 2.77 3.32
N THR A 77 -6.76 1.50 2.92
CA THR A 77 -6.95 1.05 1.53
C THR A 77 -8.27 0.29 1.35
N ALA A 78 -9.12 0.27 2.37
CA ALA A 78 -10.39 -0.45 2.37
C ALA A 78 -11.51 0.32 1.67
N LEU A 79 -11.45 1.65 1.63
CA LEU A 79 -12.59 2.50 1.27
C LEU A 79 -12.95 2.51 -0.22
N ALA A 80 -12.01 2.19 -1.11
CA ALA A 80 -12.27 2.10 -2.54
C ALA A 80 -11.33 1.10 -3.24
N ASP A 81 -11.75 0.58 -4.38
CA ASP A 81 -10.99 -0.38 -5.19
C ASP A 81 -9.78 0.23 -5.91
N THR A 82 -9.80 1.55 -6.12
CA THR A 82 -8.69 2.37 -6.62
C THR A 82 -7.58 2.57 -5.58
N LEU A 83 -7.77 2.11 -4.34
CA LEU A 83 -6.77 2.16 -3.26
C LEU A 83 -6.02 0.83 -3.12
N GLY A 84 -4.71 0.91 -2.88
CA GLY A 84 -3.82 -0.24 -2.84
C GLY A 84 -2.46 0.06 -3.48
N VAL A 85 -1.70 -0.99 -3.75
CA VAL A 85 -0.39 -0.93 -4.38
C VAL A 85 -0.54 -0.43 -5.82
N VAL A 86 0.17 0.66 -6.12
CA VAL A 86 0.22 1.30 -7.44
C VAL A 86 1.57 1.07 -8.14
N LEU A 87 2.64 0.89 -7.39
CA LEU A 87 3.96 0.59 -7.91
C LEU A 87 4.70 -0.33 -6.94
N ALA A 88 5.25 -1.42 -7.46
CA ALA A 88 6.01 -2.38 -6.68
C ALA A 88 7.13 -2.99 -7.53
N ARG A 89 8.14 -3.52 -6.84
CA ARG A 89 9.22 -4.31 -7.45
C ARG A 89 9.16 -5.74 -6.92
N SER A 90 9.47 -6.67 -7.80
CA SER A 90 9.64 -8.08 -7.45
C SER A 90 10.94 -8.29 -6.68
N ALA A 91 11.08 -9.47 -6.08
CA ALA A 91 12.34 -9.86 -5.44
C ALA A 91 13.52 -9.90 -6.44
N ALA A 92 13.25 -10.12 -7.72
CA ALA A 92 14.24 -10.09 -8.80
C ALA A 92 14.56 -8.66 -9.31
N GLY A 93 14.01 -7.61 -8.68
CA GLY A 93 14.23 -6.20 -9.06
C GLY A 93 13.37 -5.70 -10.23
N GLY A 94 12.72 -6.59 -10.96
CA GLY A 94 11.80 -6.27 -12.06
C GLY A 94 10.55 -5.56 -11.58
N LEU A 95 9.99 -4.69 -12.43
CA LEU A 95 8.71 -4.03 -12.16
C LEU A 95 7.57 -5.04 -12.14
N LEU A 96 6.61 -4.80 -11.26
CA LEU A 96 5.41 -5.61 -11.11
C LEU A 96 4.24 -4.98 -11.85
N GLU A 97 3.60 -5.75 -12.73
CA GLU A 97 2.42 -5.35 -13.50
C GLU A 97 1.14 -5.88 -12.82
N PRO A 98 0.09 -5.06 -12.69
CA PRO A 98 -1.16 -5.51 -12.10
C PRO A 98 -1.87 -6.54 -12.99
N ILE A 99 -2.19 -7.72 -12.46
CA ILE A 99 -2.99 -8.74 -13.16
C ILE A 99 -4.43 -8.75 -12.63
N SER A 100 -4.56 -8.63 -11.32
CA SER A 100 -5.85 -8.61 -10.64
C SER A 100 -5.74 -7.83 -9.33
N TRP A 101 -6.87 -7.64 -8.65
CA TRP A 101 -6.97 -7.00 -7.33
C TRP A 101 -6.16 -7.69 -6.22
N GLN A 102 -5.63 -8.90 -6.45
CA GLN A 102 -4.80 -9.65 -5.48
C GLN A 102 -3.39 -10.00 -5.99
N TYR A 103 -3.11 -9.87 -7.28
CA TYR A 103 -1.87 -10.39 -7.87
C TYR A 103 -1.23 -9.40 -8.83
N MET A 104 0.10 -9.32 -8.75
CA MET A 104 0.95 -8.68 -9.73
C MET A 104 1.90 -9.69 -10.39
N LYS A 105 2.28 -9.44 -11.64
CA LYS A 105 3.23 -10.26 -12.41
C LYS A 105 4.58 -9.55 -12.46
N CYS A 106 5.66 -10.27 -12.23
CA CYS A 106 6.99 -9.74 -12.54
C CYS A 106 7.22 -9.70 -14.05
N SER A 107 7.61 -8.53 -14.56
CA SER A 107 8.01 -8.32 -15.96
C SER A 107 9.21 -9.17 -16.39
N LEU A 108 10.13 -9.50 -15.46
CA LEU A 108 11.36 -10.26 -15.76
C LEU A 108 11.17 -11.77 -15.66
N THR A 109 10.52 -12.24 -14.60
CA THR A 109 10.43 -13.67 -14.28
C THR A 109 9.07 -14.28 -14.59
N ALA A 110 8.09 -13.46 -14.97
CA ALA A 110 6.68 -13.83 -15.09
C ALA A 110 6.03 -14.39 -13.80
N ALA A 111 6.76 -14.40 -12.67
CA ALA A 111 6.25 -14.91 -11.40
C ALA A 111 5.10 -14.03 -10.88
N LYS A 112 4.09 -14.69 -10.31
CA LYS A 112 2.95 -14.02 -9.68
C LYS A 112 3.26 -13.75 -8.20
N GLU A 113 3.12 -12.51 -7.79
CA GLU A 113 3.25 -12.10 -6.39
C GLU A 113 1.93 -11.53 -5.88
N LYS A 114 1.58 -11.87 -4.64
CA LYS A 114 0.39 -11.28 -3.99
C LYS A 114 0.66 -9.84 -3.61
N ARG A 115 -0.33 -8.96 -3.85
CA ARG A 115 -0.42 -7.57 -3.37
C ARG A 115 -1.89 -7.18 -3.25
N LYS A 116 -2.23 -6.20 -2.40
CA LYS A 116 -3.52 -5.50 -2.46
C LYS A 116 -3.43 -4.48 -3.58
N VAL A 117 -3.70 -4.88 -4.81
CA VAL A 117 -3.51 -4.05 -6.00
C VAL A 117 -4.61 -2.99 -6.09
N ALA A 118 -4.22 -1.75 -6.39
CA ALA A 118 -5.15 -0.68 -6.74
C ALA A 118 -5.66 -0.87 -8.18
N ARG A 119 -6.95 -0.70 -8.42
CA ARG A 119 -7.46 -0.62 -9.79
C ARG A 119 -6.81 0.56 -10.52
N PRO A 120 -6.25 0.36 -11.73
CA PRO A 120 -5.77 1.46 -12.56
C PRO A 120 -6.89 2.48 -12.78
N VAL A 121 -6.54 3.76 -12.69
CA VAL A 121 -7.44 4.89 -12.98
C VAL A 121 -7.24 5.34 -14.42
#